data_AF-A0A937IHN1-F1
#
_entry.id   AF-A0A937IHN1-F1
#
_cell.length_a   1.000
_cell.length_b   1.000
_cell.length_c   1.000
_cell.angle_alpha   90.00
_cell.angle_beta   90.00
_cell.angle_gamma   90.00
#
_symmetry.space_group_name_H-M   'P 1'
#
loop_
_entity.id
_entity.type
_entity.pdbx_description
1 polymer ?
#
loop_
_entity_poly.entity_id
_entity_poly.type
_entity_poly.pdbx_seq_one_letter_code
_entity_poly.pdbx_strand_id
1 'polypeptide(L)'
;MTLYKFGPVMGLPDPSPFCFKLETYLRMAGIEYTVASDKRKKAPTGKRPFLVDESGKVMADSGLAIAQLEAQNGNPVDGKLTLTERAESLAFQR
;
A
#
# COMPACT_ATOMS: atom_id res chain seq x y z
N MET A 1 7.61 -7.17 -6.65
CA MET A 1 6.87 -6.81 -5.41
C MET A 1 5.58 -7.64 -5.32
N THR A 2 5.22 -8.13 -4.13
CA THR A 2 4.00 -8.94 -3.91
C THR A 2 3.09 -8.30 -2.86
N LEU A 3 1.86 -7.98 -3.23
CA LEU A 3 0.80 -7.44 -2.38
C LEU A 3 -0.07 -8.57 -1.81
N TYR A 4 -0.09 -8.69 -0.49
CA TYR A 4 -0.94 -9.63 0.21
C TYR A 4 -2.23 -8.96 0.67
N LYS A 5 -3.36 -9.35 0.07
CA LYS A 5 -4.70 -8.82 0.36
C LYS A 5 -5.70 -9.93 0.69
N PHE A 6 -6.93 -9.61 1.10
CA PHE A 6 -7.93 -10.62 1.44
C PHE A 6 -8.50 -11.32 0.19
N GLY A 7 -8.58 -10.59 -0.92
CA GLY A 7 -9.10 -11.07 -2.19
C GLY A 7 -10.55 -10.59 -2.43
N PRO A 8 -11.04 -10.76 -3.67
CA PRO A 8 -12.32 -10.21 -4.07
C PRO A 8 -13.50 -10.88 -3.35
N VAL A 9 -14.50 -10.08 -2.98
CA VAL A 9 -15.74 -10.55 -2.35
C VAL A 9 -16.92 -9.69 -2.80
N MET A 10 -18.05 -10.31 -3.15
CA MET A 10 -19.29 -9.59 -3.51
C MET A 10 -19.12 -8.46 -4.56
N GLY A 11 -18.27 -8.68 -5.58
CA GLY A 11 -18.01 -7.68 -6.63
C GLY A 11 -17.00 -6.59 -6.27
N LEU A 12 -16.49 -6.57 -5.04
CA LEU A 12 -15.40 -5.70 -4.61
C LEU A 12 -14.04 -6.38 -4.85
N PRO A 13 -13.01 -5.66 -5.31
CA PRO A 13 -11.64 -6.18 -5.40
C PRO A 13 -11.04 -6.66 -4.08
N ASP A 14 -11.46 -6.08 -2.95
CA ASP A 14 -11.11 -6.53 -1.59
C ASP A 14 -12.14 -6.01 -0.57
N PRO A 15 -12.45 -6.71 0.53
CA PRO A 15 -13.30 -6.16 1.61
C PRO A 15 -12.64 -5.06 2.43
N SER A 16 -11.31 -4.93 2.40
CA SER A 16 -10.58 -4.01 3.27
C SER A 16 -10.27 -2.67 2.57
N PRO A 17 -10.68 -1.52 3.15
CA PRO A 17 -10.34 -0.21 2.60
C PRO A 17 -8.83 0.05 2.57
N PHE A 18 -8.07 -0.55 3.49
CA PHE A 18 -6.61 -0.43 3.51
C PHE A 18 -5.96 -1.18 2.35
N CYS A 19 -6.50 -2.35 1.99
CA CYS A 19 -6.04 -3.09 0.81
C CYS A 19 -6.30 -2.29 -0.47
N PHE A 20 -7.48 -1.65 -0.58
CA PHE A 20 -7.77 -0.73 -1.68
C PHE A 20 -6.82 0.44 -1.74
N LYS A 21 -6.57 1.12 -0.61
CA LYS A 21 -5.66 2.26 -0.54
C LYS A 21 -4.29 1.91 -1.10
N LEU A 22 -3.71 0.80 -0.64
CA LEU A 22 -2.38 0.39 -1.07
C LEU A 22 -2.35 -0.06 -2.52
N GLU A 23 -3.33 -0.85 -2.97
CA GLU A 23 -3.40 -1.31 -4.36
C GLU A 23 -3.62 -0.17 -5.35
N THR A 24 -4.42 0.84 -4.97
CA THR A 24 -4.63 2.04 -5.78
C THR A 24 -3.36 2.87 -5.87
N TYR A 25 -2.66 3.07 -4.75
CA TYR A 25 -1.37 3.78 -4.76
C TYR A 25 -0.36 3.12 -5.70
N LEU A 26 -0.17 1.79 -5.61
CA LEU A 26 0.77 1.06 -6.47
C LEU A 26 0.45 1.26 -7.97
N ARG A 27 -0.84 1.21 -8.34
CA ARG A 27 -1.29 1.48 -9.70
C ARG A 27 -1.03 2.93 -10.14
N MET A 28 -1.34 3.91 -9.28
CA MET A 28 -1.11 5.33 -9.58
C MET A 28 0.37 5.67 -9.70
N ALA A 29 1.21 5.02 -8.89
CA ALA A 29 2.66 5.19 -8.89
C ALA A 29 3.35 4.44 -10.05
N GLY A 30 2.61 3.64 -10.84
CA GLY A 30 3.19 2.82 -11.92
C GLY A 30 4.15 1.74 -11.41
N ILE A 31 3.97 1.28 -10.17
CA ILE A 31 4.82 0.25 -9.57
C ILE A 31 4.25 -1.11 -9.96
N GLU A 32 5.07 -1.96 -10.60
CA GLU A 32 4.67 -3.33 -10.93
C GLU A 32 4.54 -4.20 -9.66
N TYR A 33 3.40 -4.87 -9.51
CA TYR A 33 3.12 -5.74 -8.37
C TYR A 33 2.30 -6.96 -8.77
N THR A 34 2.46 -8.04 -8.00
CA THR A 34 1.60 -9.22 -8.06
C THR A 34 0.70 -9.27 -6.83
N VAL A 35 -0.45 -9.92 -6.95
CA VAL A 35 -1.42 -10.05 -5.85
C VAL A 35 -1.46 -11.48 -5.34
N ALA A 36 -1.43 -11.65 -4.02
CA ALA A 36 -1.56 -12.95 -3.37
C ALA A 36 -2.55 -12.90 -2.20
N SER A 37 -3.29 -13.99 -1.99
CA SER A 37 -4.27 -14.14 -0.90
C SER A 37 -3.99 -15.36 -0.01
N ASP A 38 -2.70 -15.68 0.22
CA ASP A 38 -2.32 -16.80 1.07
C ASP A 38 -2.59 -16.50 2.55
N LYS A 39 -3.57 -17.20 3.14
CA LYS A 39 -3.97 -17.07 4.56
C LYS A 39 -2.88 -17.47 5.55
N ARG A 40 -1.88 -18.25 5.15
CA ARG A 40 -0.77 -18.71 6.01
C ARG A 40 0.31 -17.65 6.19
N LYS A 41 0.50 -16.78 5.19
CA LYS A 41 1.44 -15.66 5.30
C LYS A 41 0.79 -14.49 6.06
N LYS A 42 1.47 -14.06 7.12
CA LYS A 42 1.07 -12.94 7.97
C LYS A 42 2.18 -11.90 8.00
N ALA A 43 1.79 -10.63 8.01
CA ALA A 43 2.71 -9.56 8.37
C ALA A 43 3.19 -9.73 9.81
N PRO A 44 4.33 -9.12 10.20
CA PRO A 44 4.75 -9.02 11.60
C PRO A 44 3.65 -8.44 12.52
N THR A 45 2.81 -7.55 11.97
CA THR A 45 1.68 -6.93 12.68
C THR A 45 0.42 -7.82 12.72
N GLY A 46 0.41 -8.96 12.03
CA GLY A 46 -0.74 -9.85 11.92
C GLY A 46 -1.90 -9.32 11.06
N LYS A 47 -1.78 -8.11 10.50
CA LYS A 47 -2.83 -7.44 9.71
C LYS A 47 -2.51 -7.46 8.20
N ARG A 48 -3.52 -7.20 7.38
CA ARG A 48 -3.42 -6.93 5.94
C ARG A 48 -3.85 -5.47 5.68
N PRO A 49 -3.39 -4.85 4.58
CA PRO A 49 -2.45 -5.37 3.58
C PRO A 49 -0.99 -5.36 4.06
N PHE A 50 -0.15 -6.15 3.40
CA PHE A 50 1.31 -6.02 3.47
C PHE A 50 1.95 -6.32 2.12
N LEU A 51 3.11 -5.71 1.89
CA LEU A 51 3.95 -5.93 0.72
C LEU A 51 5.17 -6.75 1.11
N VAL A 52 5.65 -7.55 0.16
CA VAL A 52 6.94 -8.22 0.23
C VAL A 52 7.73 -7.84 -1.02
N ASP A 53 8.90 -7.25 -0.82
CA ASP A 53 9.82 -6.95 -1.92
C ASP A 53 10.60 -8.20 -2.35
N GLU A 54 11.46 -8.06 -3.36
CA GLU A 54 12.27 -9.16 -3.88
C GLU A 54 13.37 -9.60 -2.90
N SER A 55 13.81 -8.70 -2.03
CA SER A 55 14.76 -8.96 -0.95
C SER A 55 14.12 -9.67 0.26
N GLY A 56 12.80 -9.85 0.26
CA GLY A 56 12.04 -10.45 1.36
C GLY A 56 11.67 -9.48 2.49
N LYS A 57 11.91 -8.18 2.34
CA LYS A 57 11.47 -7.15 3.29
C LYS A 57 9.96 -7.07 3.29
N VAL A 58 9.37 -7.12 4.49
CA VAL A 58 7.92 -7.02 4.67
C VAL A 58 7.56 -5.59 5.08
N MET A 59 6.68 -4.96 4.30
CA MET A 59 6.13 -3.63 4.58
C MET A 59 4.65 -3.80 4.94
N ALA A 60 4.34 -3.63 6.23
CA ALA A 60 2.98 -3.74 6.75
C ALA A 60 2.41 -2.36 7.06
N ASP A 61 1.08 -2.27 7.14
CA ASP A 61 0.31 -1.01 7.21
C ASP A 61 0.35 -0.23 5.88
N SER A 62 -0.83 0.12 5.36
CA SER A 62 -0.94 0.78 4.07
C SER A 62 -0.28 2.17 4.03
N GLY A 63 -0.32 2.94 5.12
CA GLY A 63 0.28 4.27 5.17
C GLY A 63 1.80 4.21 5.29
N LEU A 64 2.30 3.34 6.17
CA LEU A 64 3.74 3.15 6.33
C LEU A 64 4.38 2.55 5.08
N ALA A 65 3.71 1.58 4.43
CA ALA A 65 4.19 1.02 3.19
C ALA A 65 4.29 2.07 2.08
N ILE A 66 3.28 2.94 1.94
CA ILE A 66 3.32 4.05 0.97
C ILE A 66 4.49 4.99 1.28
N ALA A 67 4.63 5.44 2.53
CA ALA A 67 5.73 6.32 2.92
C ALA A 67 7.11 5.71 2.65
N GLN A 68 7.27 4.40 2.85
CA GLN A 68 8.50 3.68 2.53
C GLN A 68 8.77 3.61 1.03
N LEU A 69 7.74 3.34 0.21
CA LEU A 69 7.85 3.35 -1.24
C LEU A 69 8.18 4.75 -1.75
N GLU A 70 7.57 5.79 -1.18
CA GLU A 70 7.89 7.18 -1.53
C GLU A 70 9.34 7.55 -1.23
N ALA A 71 9.87 7.07 -0.10
CA ALA A 71 11.27 7.27 0.25
C ALA A 71 12.24 6.52 -0.68
N GLN A 72 11.83 5.38 -1.24
CA GLN A 72 12.67 4.54 -2.11
C GLN A 72 12.62 4.94 -3.59
N ASN A 73 11.43 5.29 -4.08
CA ASN A 73 11.16 5.50 -5.50
C ASN A 73 10.88 6.98 -5.84
N GLY A 74 11.01 7.87 -4.85
CA GLY A 74 10.47 9.24 -4.93
C GLY A 74 8.96 9.24 -4.70
N ASN A 75 8.35 10.42 -4.73
CA ASN A 75 6.91 10.58 -4.52
C ASN A 75 6.19 10.84 -5.87
N PRO A 76 5.83 9.80 -6.63
CA PRO A 76 5.23 9.96 -7.96
C PRO A 76 3.78 10.47 -7.91
N VAL A 77 3.06 10.27 -6.79
CA VAL A 77 1.63 10.62 -6.68
C VAL A 77 1.46 12.06 -6.18
N ASP A 78 2.11 12.38 -5.06
CA ASP A 78 2.01 13.67 -4.35
C ASP A 78 3.27 14.55 -4.53
N GLY A 79 4.13 14.20 -5.49
CA GLY A 79 5.39 14.91 -5.76
C GLY A 79 5.23 16.38 -6.10
N LYS A 80 4.09 16.75 -6.68
CA LYS A 80 3.73 18.13 -7.08
C LYS A 80 3.12 18.97 -5.95
N LEU A 81 2.78 18.37 -4.82
CA LEU A 81 2.14 19.09 -3.72
C LEU A 81 3.15 19.99 -3.00
N THR A 82 2.72 21.21 -2.67
CA THR A 82 3.42 22.12 -1.77
C THR A 82 3.47 21.55 -0.35
N LEU A 83 4.30 22.16 0.51
CA LEU A 83 4.39 21.75 1.92
C LEU A 83 3.04 21.87 2.65
N THR A 84 2.27 22.92 2.36
CA THR A 84 0.95 23.12 2.97
C THR A 84 -0.05 22.06 2.51
N GLU A 85 -0.13 21.79 1.21
CA GLU A 85 -1.04 20.77 0.66
C GLU A 85 -0.70 19.36 1.18
N ARG A 86 0.59 19.06 1.38
CA ARG A 86 1.02 17.81 2.02
C ARG A 86 0.56 17.72 3.48
N ALA A 87 0.65 18.81 4.22
CA ALA A 87 0.19 18.86 5.60
C ALA A 87 -1.34 18.68 5.69
N GLU A 88 -2.10 19.32 4.80
CA GLU A 88 -3.55 19.16 4.69
C GLU A 88 -3.95 17.72 4.31
N SER A 89 -3.30 17.14 3.29
CA SER A 89 -3.50 15.74 2.90
C SER A 89 -3.26 14.78 4.08
N LEU A 90 -2.16 14.98 4.82
CA LEU A 90 -1.84 14.17 6.00
C LEU A 90 -2.92 14.29 7.09
N ALA A 91 -3.51 15.47 7.28
CA ALA A 91 -4.58 15.69 8.26
C ALA A 91 -5.85 14.89 7.92
N PHE A 92 -6.19 14.73 6.63
CA PHE A 92 -7.34 13.92 6.21
C PHE A 92 -7.08 12.41 6.21
N GLN A 93 -5.83 11.98 6.28
CA GLN A 93 -5.46 10.56 6.23
C GLN A 93 -5.47 9.85 7.60
N ARG A 94 -5.54 10.58 8.71
CA ARG A 94 -5.44 10.09 10.09
C ARG A 94 -6.76 10.20 10.84
#